data_AF-A0A1X7SMI0-F1
#
_entry.id   AF-A0A1X7SMI0-F1
#
_cell.length_a   1.000
_cell.length_b   1.000
_cell.length_c   1.000
_cell.angle_alpha   90.00
_cell.angle_beta   90.00
_cell.angle_gamma   90.00
#
_symmetry.space_group_name_H-M   'P 1'
#
loop_
_entity.id
_entity.type
_entity.pdbx_description
1 polymer ?
#
loop_
_entity_poly.entity_id
_entity_poly.type
_entity_poly.pdbx_seq_one_letter_code
_entity_poly.pdbx_strand_id
1 'polypeptide(L)'
;MTLPVARNVFGHEPETQVLDYQTQQFKLFPVLASAYAMKFANQYLMKLNTELHATSAGLKAFCSELCCSAIEKQISMHTAQEHLCRLSCGGHGYSAASGLPQLYADYSPSPTYEGENTVMLLQTAR
;
A
#
# COMPACT_ATOMS: atom_id res chain seq x y z
N MET A 1 7.75 -22.45 -13.63
CA MET A 1 6.89 -21.78 -14.63
C MET A 1 7.06 -20.27 -14.44
N THR A 2 8.24 -19.75 -14.82
CA THR A 2 8.60 -18.33 -14.73
C THR A 2 8.32 -17.72 -16.11
N LEU A 3 7.37 -16.79 -16.17
CA LEU A 3 7.00 -16.10 -17.40
C LEU A 3 8.21 -15.30 -17.93
N PRO A 4 8.55 -15.40 -19.23
CA PRO A 4 9.62 -14.62 -19.83
C PRO A 4 9.13 -13.19 -20.06
N VAL A 5 9.59 -12.26 -19.21
CA VAL A 5 9.34 -10.82 -19.40
C VAL A 5 10.42 -10.27 -20.34
N ALA A 6 9.97 -9.96 -21.55
CA ALA A 6 10.57 -9.13 -22.60
C ALA A 6 12.00 -9.49 -23.12
N ARG A 7 12.08 -9.80 -24.42
CA ARG A 7 13.30 -10.14 -25.17
C ARG A 7 13.58 -9.06 -26.24
N ASN A 8 14.69 -8.31 -26.04
CA ASN A 8 15.65 -7.60 -26.92
C ASN A 8 15.26 -6.60 -28.03
N VAL A 9 16.07 -5.51 -28.19
CA VAL A 9 16.54 -5.00 -29.53
C VAL A 9 17.96 -4.37 -29.60
N PHE A 10 18.68 -3.96 -28.54
CA PHE A 10 20.04 -3.37 -28.69
C PHE A 10 21.13 -4.12 -27.88
N GLY A 11 21.82 -5.06 -28.52
CA GLY A 11 23.18 -5.48 -28.12
C GLY A 11 23.36 -6.27 -26.81
N HIS A 12 22.83 -7.50 -26.76
CA HIS A 12 23.34 -8.67 -26.03
C HIS A 12 23.10 -8.89 -24.51
N GLU A 13 22.29 -8.09 -23.81
CA GLU A 13 21.67 -8.54 -22.55
C GLU A 13 20.19 -8.12 -22.50
N PRO A 14 19.28 -8.96 -21.97
CA PRO A 14 17.89 -8.57 -21.77
C PRO A 14 17.82 -7.30 -20.91
N GLU A 15 16.93 -6.37 -21.25
CA GLU A 15 16.70 -5.17 -20.44
C GLU A 15 16.40 -5.61 -19.01
N THR A 16 17.17 -5.07 -18.06
CA THR A 16 17.01 -5.36 -16.64
C THR A 16 15.59 -5.03 -16.22
N GLN A 17 14.89 -5.97 -15.57
CA GLN A 17 13.51 -5.73 -15.20
C GLN A 17 13.44 -4.57 -14.23
N VAL A 18 12.39 -3.75 -14.31
CA VAL A 18 12.23 -2.59 -13.42
C VAL A 18 12.25 -3.01 -11.92
N LEU A 19 11.84 -4.25 -11.63
CA LEU A 19 11.87 -4.83 -10.28
C LEU A 19 13.27 -5.22 -9.80
N ASP A 20 14.25 -5.39 -10.69
CA ASP A 20 15.61 -5.75 -10.33
C ASP A 20 16.41 -4.53 -9.84
N TYR A 21 15.92 -3.31 -10.10
CA TYR A 21 16.50 -2.10 -9.53
C TYR A 21 16.24 -2.02 -8.04
N GLN A 22 17.32 -1.94 -7.26
CA GLN A 22 17.26 -1.84 -5.81
C GLN A 22 16.40 -0.65 -5.33
N THR A 23 16.44 0.47 -6.06
CA THR A 23 15.61 1.66 -5.78
C THR A 23 14.11 1.39 -5.95
N GLN A 24 13.72 0.45 -6.81
CA GLN A 24 12.34 0.03 -6.98
C GLN A 24 11.94 -0.98 -5.90
N GLN A 25 12.84 -1.92 -5.58
CA GLN A 25 12.66 -2.88 -4.50
C GLN A 25 12.44 -2.20 -3.15
N PHE A 26 13.24 -1.18 -2.82
CA PHE A 26 13.10 -0.39 -1.58
C PHE A 26 11.76 0.35 -1.48
N LYS A 27 11.07 0.60 -2.60
CA LYS A 27 9.73 1.20 -2.58
C LYS A 27 8.64 0.15 -2.44
N LEU A 28 8.74 -0.96 -3.18
CA LEU A 28 7.65 -1.95 -3.28
C LEU A 28 7.70 -3.01 -2.17
N PHE A 29 8.87 -3.51 -1.80
CA PHE A 29 8.99 -4.62 -0.86
C PHE A 29 8.54 -4.29 0.57
N PRO A 30 8.82 -3.09 1.14
CA PRO A 30 8.31 -2.75 2.46
C PRO A 30 6.78 -2.68 2.51
N VAL A 31 6.16 -2.16 1.45
CA VAL A 31 4.69 -2.07 1.33
C VAL A 31 4.09 -3.48 1.20
N LEU A 32 4.71 -4.35 0.40
CA LEU A 32 4.31 -5.74 0.28
C LEU A 32 4.42 -6.49 1.61
N ALA A 33 5.54 -6.36 2.31
CA ALA A 33 5.75 -6.98 3.61
C ALA A 33 4.71 -6.50 4.64
N SER A 34 4.42 -5.20 4.66
CA SER A 34 3.41 -4.60 5.53
C SER A 34 2.02 -5.17 5.24
N ALA A 35 1.64 -5.28 3.96
CA ALA A 35 0.34 -5.85 3.57
C ALA A 35 0.15 -7.28 4.06
N TYR A 36 1.19 -8.12 3.97
CA TYR A 36 1.15 -9.49 4.50
C TYR A 36 1.09 -9.52 6.02
N ALA A 37 1.90 -8.70 6.71
CA ALA A 37 1.88 -8.60 8.16
C ALA A 37 0.48 -8.19 8.67
N MET A 38 -0.14 -7.19 8.05
CA MET A 38 -1.48 -6.71 8.37
C MET A 38 -2.55 -7.78 8.13
N LYS A 39 -2.44 -8.53 7.03
CA LYS A 39 -3.34 -9.64 6.72
C LYS A 39 -3.30 -10.71 7.83
N PHE A 40 -2.11 -11.12 8.24
CA PHE A 40 -1.97 -12.13 9.29
C PHE A 40 -2.41 -11.60 10.67
N ALA A 41 -2.09 -10.35 10.99
CA ALA A 41 -2.54 -9.71 12.22
C ALA A 41 -4.08 -9.68 12.31
N ASN A 42 -4.76 -9.27 11.23
CA ASN A 42 -6.23 -9.29 11.16
C ASN A 42 -6.79 -10.71 11.29
N GLN A 43 -6.24 -11.68 10.57
CA GLN A 43 -6.68 -13.07 10.66
C GLN A 43 -6.51 -13.66 12.08
N TYR A 44 -5.45 -13.26 12.78
CA TYR A 44 -5.21 -13.67 14.16
C TYR A 44 -6.22 -13.02 15.11
N LEU A 45 -6.48 -11.71 14.99
CA LEU A 45 -7.50 -11.03 15.80
C LEU A 45 -8.91 -11.58 15.58
N MET A 46 -9.29 -11.88 14.33
CA MET A 46 -10.60 -12.50 14.04
C MET A 46 -10.78 -13.84 14.74
N LYS A 47 -9.70 -14.59 15.00
CA LYS A 47 -9.74 -15.88 15.74
C LYS A 47 -9.80 -15.71 17.25
N LEU A 48 -9.31 -14.60 17.78
CA LEU A 48 -9.26 -14.31 19.22
C LEU A 48 -10.61 -13.85 19.81
N ASN A 49 -11.68 -13.81 19.00
CA ASN A 49 -13.03 -13.34 19.32
C ASN A 49 -13.22 -11.81 19.22
N THR A 50 -14.43 -11.39 18.83
CA THR A 50 -14.84 -10.00 18.59
C THR A 50 -14.89 -9.13 19.84
N GLU A 51 -14.83 -9.72 21.05
CA GLU A 51 -14.91 -8.97 22.31
C GLU A 51 -13.75 -7.98 22.52
N LEU A 52 -12.66 -8.11 21.76
CA LEU A 52 -11.62 -7.09 21.70
C LEU A 52 -11.93 -6.00 20.66
N HIS A 53 -13.17 -5.49 20.66
CA HIS A 53 -13.61 -4.45 19.72
C HIS A 53 -12.66 -3.24 19.69
N ALA A 54 -12.12 -2.84 20.85
CA ALA A 54 -11.16 -1.75 20.96
C ALA A 54 -9.81 -2.04 20.27
N THR A 55 -9.29 -3.28 20.34
CA THR A 55 -8.02 -3.62 19.67
C THR A 55 -8.21 -3.83 18.17
N SER A 56 -9.36 -4.36 17.75
CA SER A 56 -9.72 -4.47 16.33
C SER A 56 -9.89 -3.09 15.69
N ALA A 57 -10.51 -2.13 16.40
CA ALA A 57 -10.64 -0.76 15.94
C ALA A 57 -9.27 -0.06 15.82
N GLY A 58 -8.39 -0.25 16.80
CA GLY A 58 -7.01 0.25 16.76
C GLY A 58 -6.19 -0.34 15.62
N LEU A 59 -6.28 -1.66 15.39
CA LEU A 59 -5.58 -2.31 14.27
C LEU A 59 -6.11 -1.79 12.93
N LYS A 60 -7.43 -1.60 12.79
CA LYS A 60 -8.01 -0.98 11.59
C LYS A 60 -7.44 0.43 11.38
N ALA A 61 -7.44 1.26 12.42
CA ALA A 61 -6.95 2.63 12.34
C ALA A 61 -5.48 2.67 11.92
N PHE A 62 -4.63 1.87 12.57
CA PHE A 62 -3.22 1.71 12.22
C PHE A 62 -3.05 1.20 10.79
N CYS A 63 -3.90 0.26 10.35
CA CYS A 63 -3.82 -0.28 9.00
C CYS A 63 -4.19 0.75 7.93
N SER A 64 -5.27 1.49 8.15
CA SER A 64 -5.70 2.56 7.26
C SER A 64 -4.67 3.68 7.18
N GLU A 65 -4.08 4.06 8.32
CA GLU A 65 -3.01 5.05 8.36
C GLU A 65 -1.76 4.55 7.64
N LEU A 66 -1.27 3.34 7.90
CA LEU A 66 -0.10 2.79 7.22
C LEU A 66 -0.32 2.64 5.71
N CYS A 67 -1.51 2.23 5.26
CA CYS A 67 -1.84 2.19 3.84
C CYS A 67 -1.87 3.60 3.23
N CYS A 68 -2.44 4.59 3.93
CA CYS A 68 -2.38 5.99 3.51
C CYS A 68 -0.94 6.52 3.49
N SER A 69 -0.10 6.26 4.50
CA SER A 69 1.30 6.67 4.50
C SER A 69 2.13 5.96 3.43
N ALA A 70 1.82 4.70 3.10
CA ALA A 70 2.43 4.00 1.96
C ALA A 70 1.95 4.54 0.61
N ILE A 71 0.78 5.19 0.59
CA ILE A 71 0.30 5.96 -0.55
C ILE A 71 1.00 7.34 -0.58
N GLU A 72 1.37 7.90 0.56
CA GLU A 72 1.97 9.22 0.67
C GLU A 72 3.49 9.15 0.51
N LYS A 73 3.97 9.26 -0.73
CA LYS A 73 5.34 9.74 -0.91
C LYS A 73 5.36 11.24 -0.61
N GLN A 74 5.70 11.62 0.63
CA GLN A 74 5.88 13.02 1.04
C GLN A 74 7.13 13.62 0.36
N ILE A 75 7.03 13.95 -0.93
CA ILE A 75 7.95 14.87 -1.59
C ILE A 75 7.24 16.22 -1.67
N SER A 76 7.61 17.11 -0.75
CA SER A 76 7.38 18.56 -0.78
C SER A 76 5.92 19.02 -0.99
N MET A 77 5.27 19.36 0.13
CA MET A 77 4.19 20.33 0.42
C MET A 77 3.08 20.72 -0.59
N HIS A 78 3.10 20.38 -1.88
CA HIS A 78 2.20 21.02 -2.85
C HIS A 78 1.68 20.20 -4.04
N THR A 79 2.01 18.92 -4.15
CA THR A 79 1.50 18.08 -5.26
C THR A 79 1.04 16.74 -4.73
N ALA A 80 -0.26 16.48 -4.87
CA ALA A 80 -1.03 15.24 -4.72
C ALA A 80 -0.39 14.06 -3.96
N GLN A 81 -1.14 13.48 -3.01
CA GLN A 81 -0.78 12.23 -2.34
C GLN A 81 -0.94 11.06 -3.35
N GLU A 82 0.16 10.59 -3.93
CA GLU A 82 0.13 9.59 -5.02
C GLU A 82 0.71 8.24 -4.61
N HIS A 83 -0.09 7.18 -4.77
CA HIS A 83 0.26 5.82 -4.42
C HIS A 83 1.64 5.38 -4.94
N LEU A 84 2.53 4.90 -4.05
CA LEU A 84 3.87 4.44 -4.41
C LEU A 84 3.86 3.42 -5.56
N CYS A 85 2.90 2.48 -5.58
CA CYS A 85 2.79 1.52 -6.67
C CYS A 85 2.40 2.19 -8.00
N ARG A 86 1.61 3.28 -7.96
CA ARG A 86 1.25 4.07 -9.15
C ARG A 86 2.49 4.74 -9.76
N LEU A 87 3.30 5.36 -8.91
CA LEU A 87 4.58 5.97 -9.33
C LEU A 87 5.57 4.93 -9.86
N SER A 88 5.59 3.74 -9.24
CA SER A 88 6.43 2.62 -9.69
C SER A 88 6.02 2.07 -11.05
N CYS A 89 4.76 2.23 -11.48
CA CYS A 89 4.27 1.88 -12.82
C CYS A 89 4.50 2.98 -13.89
N GLY A 90 5.12 4.11 -13.53
CA GLY A 90 5.35 5.23 -14.45
C GLY A 90 4.06 5.83 -15.02
N GLY A 91 4.12 6.33 -16.25
CA GLY A 91 2.96 6.97 -16.91
C GLY A 91 1.74 6.06 -17.07
N HIS A 92 1.95 4.75 -17.24
CA HIS A 92 0.86 3.78 -17.34
C HIS A 92 0.07 3.62 -16.03
N GLY A 93 0.69 3.91 -14.88
CA GLY A 93 0.00 3.92 -13.59
C GLY A 93 -1.01 5.07 -13.46
N TYR A 94 -0.89 6.14 -14.24
CA TYR A 94 -1.89 7.22 -14.27
C TYR A 94 -3.16 6.82 -15.03
N SER A 95 -3.05 5.86 -15.96
CA SER A 95 -4.20 5.42 -16.75
C SER A 95 -5.22 4.72 -15.86
N ALA A 96 -6.51 5.00 -16.09
CA ALA A 96 -7.62 4.29 -15.46
C ALA A 96 -7.56 2.77 -15.74
N ALA A 97 -6.96 2.35 -16.87
CA ALA A 97 -6.76 0.94 -17.20
C ALA A 97 -5.85 0.20 -16.20
N SER A 98 -5.02 0.92 -15.44
CA SER A 98 -4.19 0.32 -14.39
C SER A 98 -4.99 -0.04 -13.13
N GLY A 99 -6.20 0.52 -12.95
CA GLY A 99 -7.02 0.36 -11.74
C GLY A 99 -6.48 1.06 -10.48
N LEU A 100 -5.22 1.52 -10.49
CA LEU A 100 -4.57 2.16 -9.34
C LEU A 100 -5.20 3.51 -8.95
N PRO A 101 -5.63 4.38 -9.89
CA PRO A 101 -6.30 5.63 -9.54
C PRO A 101 -7.66 5.40 -8.86
N GLN A 102 -8.43 4.41 -9.32
CA GLN A 102 -9.73 4.07 -8.73
C GLN A 102 -9.55 3.47 -7.34
N LEU A 103 -8.59 2.55 -7.18
CA LEU A 103 -8.27 1.95 -5.88
C LEU A 103 -7.89 3.02 -4.85
N TYR A 104 -7.14 4.04 -5.26
CA TYR A 104 -6.81 5.17 -4.39
C TYR A 104 -8.06 5.98 -4.01
N ALA A 105 -8.92 6.31 -4.97
CA ALA A 105 -10.15 7.05 -4.71
C ALA A 105 -11.07 6.32 -3.73
N ASP A 106 -11.21 5.01 -3.88
CA ASP A 106 -12.06 4.18 -3.02
C ASP A 106 -11.46 4.04 -1.60
N TYR A 107 -10.13 4.03 -1.48
CA TYR A 107 -9.46 3.85 -0.19
C TYR A 107 -9.20 5.15 0.57
N SER A 108 -9.09 6.30 -0.13
CA SER A 108 -8.87 7.63 0.45
C SER A 108 -9.80 7.98 1.63
N PRO A 109 -11.10 7.63 1.64
CA PRO A 109 -11.99 7.90 2.79
C PRO A 109 -11.86 6.88 3.94
N SER A 110 -11.06 5.82 3.82
CA SER A 110 -10.93 4.78 4.87
C SER A 110 -10.53 5.31 6.26
N PRO A 111 -9.66 6.33 6.39
CA PRO A 111 -9.32 6.93 7.67
C PRO A 111 -10.45 7.70 8.36
N THR A 112 -11.57 7.96 7.67
CA THR A 112 -12.66 8.81 8.18
C THR A 112 -14.01 8.10 8.32
N TYR A 113 -14.30 7.08 7.51
CA TYR A 113 -15.64 6.49 7.40
C TYR A 113 -16.22 5.90 8.69
N GLU A 114 -15.38 5.23 9.49
CA GLU A 114 -15.77 4.48 10.71
C GLU A 114 -15.40 5.22 12.01
N GLY A 115 -15.11 6.52 11.90
CA GLY A 115 -14.43 7.29 12.93
C GLY A 115 -13.03 7.69 12.47
N GLU A 116 -12.62 8.88 12.89
CA GLU A 116 -11.31 9.42 12.59
C GLU A 116 -10.23 8.55 13.25
N ASN A 117 -9.23 8.15 12.47
CA ASN A 117 -8.21 7.19 12.93
C ASN A 117 -7.53 7.62 14.24
N THR A 118 -7.25 8.91 14.45
CA THR A 118 -6.64 9.39 15.71
C THR A 118 -7.55 9.11 16.90
N VAL A 119 -8.86 9.35 16.78
CA VAL A 119 -9.82 9.02 17.84
C VAL A 119 -9.84 7.51 18.13
N MET A 120 -9.84 6.65 17.11
CA MET A 120 -9.81 5.20 17.30
C MET A 120 -8.52 4.73 17.98
N LEU A 121 -7.36 5.26 17.58
CA LEU A 121 -6.08 4.97 18.22
C LEU A 121 -6.07 5.39 19.70
N LEU A 122 -6.64 6.56 20.01
CA LEU A 122 -6.77 7.02 21.40
C LEU A 122 -7.70 6.15 22.23
N GLN A 123 -8.76 5.58 21.64
CA GLN A 123 -9.65 4.65 22.32
C GLN A 123 -8.97 3.31 22.64
N THR A 124 -8.08 2.83 21.77
CA THR A 124 -7.28 1.62 22.02
C THR A 124 -6.18 1.85 23.06
N ALA A 125 -5.69 3.09 23.20
CA ALA A 125 -4.64 3.43 24.15
C ALA A 125 -5.11 3.60 25.61
N ARG A 126 -6.43 3.70 25.84
CA ARG A 126 -7.04 3.77 27.18
C ARG A 126 -7.16 2.40 27.82
#